data_AF-A0A5D4R1T1-F1
#
_entry.id   AF-A0A5D4R1T1-F1
#
_cell.length_a   1.000
_cell.length_b   1.000
_cell.length_c   1.000
_cell.angle_alpha   90.00
_cell.angle_beta   90.00
_cell.angle_gamma   90.00
#
_symmetry.space_group_name_H-M   'P 1'
#
loop_
_entity.id
_entity.type
_entity.pdbx_description
1 polymer ?
#
loop_
_entity_poly.entity_id
_entity_poly.type
_entity_poly.pdbx_seq_one_letter_code
_entity_poly.pdbx_strand_id
1 'polypeptide(L)'
;MAAQGVDVLSIAAVDHKIRYESKNRQLLKWLHLQKEPLLQMEESAAEYLGKEEDWLRRFIQQPDIAGNSAGLSLALSGLINEGRLENRLPIAVTGAINEHGEVSYVGLIKEKIRIAEKAGFSCLIIPSENAEEAAAIQKESSRKIEIIDASHVDEAVKAIGRLNEGELD
;
A
#
# COMPACT_ATOMS: atom_id res chain seq x y z
N MET A 1 8.65 -36.75 0.50
CA MET A 1 9.49 -35.57 0.80
C MET A 1 8.55 -34.49 1.31
N ALA A 2 8.78 -34.02 2.54
CA ALA A 2 7.80 -33.30 3.35
C ALA A 2 7.48 -31.89 2.82
N ALA A 3 6.19 -31.59 2.65
CA ALA A 3 5.70 -30.23 2.48
C ALA A 3 5.77 -29.52 3.84
N GLN A 4 6.74 -28.62 4.00
CA GLN A 4 6.78 -27.71 5.14
C GLN A 4 5.68 -26.67 4.95
N GLY A 5 4.57 -26.82 5.66
CA GLY A 5 3.64 -25.73 5.91
C GLY A 5 4.36 -24.68 6.75
N VAL A 6 4.66 -23.53 6.16
CA VAL A 6 5.35 -22.43 6.85
C VAL A 6 4.31 -21.43 7.29
N ASP A 7 4.24 -21.25 8.61
CA ASP A 7 3.33 -20.36 9.31
C ASP A 7 3.48 -18.91 8.82
N VAL A 8 2.45 -18.40 8.14
CA VAL A 8 2.41 -17.02 7.61
C VAL A 8 1.90 -16.04 8.68
N LEU A 9 1.54 -16.52 9.86
CA LEU A 9 1.01 -15.69 10.94
C LEU A 9 2.16 -15.12 11.79
N SER A 10 2.33 -13.79 11.76
CA SER A 10 3.10 -13.08 12.78
C SER A 10 2.20 -12.70 13.96
N ILE A 11 2.69 -12.89 15.18
CA ILE A 11 2.12 -12.28 16.38
C ILE A 11 2.59 -10.83 16.41
N ALA A 12 1.71 -9.89 16.06
CA ALA A 12 1.97 -8.47 16.21
C ALA A 12 1.73 -8.04 17.67
N ALA A 13 2.68 -7.32 18.26
CA ALA A 13 2.46 -6.67 19.55
C ALA A 13 1.49 -5.50 19.37
N VAL A 14 0.24 -5.67 19.81
CA VAL A 14 -0.76 -4.61 19.73
C VAL A 14 -0.68 -3.75 20.99
N ASP A 15 -0.12 -2.55 20.85
CA ASP A 15 -0.07 -1.57 21.94
C ASP A 15 -1.45 -0.94 22.21
N HIS A 16 -1.53 -0.12 23.26
CA HIS A 16 -2.79 0.56 23.60
C HIS A 16 -3.21 1.57 22.53
N LYS A 17 -2.27 2.25 21.86
CA LYS A 17 -2.58 3.25 20.83
C LYS A 17 -3.31 2.60 19.67
N ILE A 18 -2.77 1.51 19.11
CA ILE A 18 -3.37 0.73 18.02
C ILE A 18 -4.74 0.17 18.44
N ARG A 19 -4.87 -0.34 19.68
CA ARG A 19 -6.16 -0.86 20.18
C ARG A 19 -7.22 0.23 20.25
N TYR A 20 -6.89 1.40 20.78
CA TYR A 20 -7.85 2.49 20.93
C TYR A 20 -8.17 3.17 19.61
N GLU A 21 -7.20 3.27 18.70
CA GLU A 21 -7.44 3.76 17.34
C GLU A 21 -8.43 2.84 16.60
N SER A 22 -8.22 1.52 16.65
CA SER A 22 -9.14 0.54 16.05
C SER A 22 -10.55 0.60 16.66
N LYS A 23 -10.66 0.67 17.98
CA LYS A 23 -11.95 0.80 18.68
C LYS A 23 -12.67 2.09 18.32
N ASN A 24 -11.97 3.21 18.34
CA ASN A 24 -12.55 4.52 18.03
C ASN A 24 -13.00 4.58 16.57
N ARG A 25 -12.23 4.01 15.64
CA ARG A 25 -12.63 3.88 14.24
C ARG A 25 -13.92 3.08 14.08
N GLN A 26 -14.07 1.97 14.80
CA GLN A 26 -15.31 1.18 14.79
C GLN A 26 -16.50 1.95 15.37
N LEU A 27 -16.30 2.69 16.46
CA LEU A 27 -17.35 3.52 17.05
C LEU A 27 -17.80 4.63 16.09
N LEU A 28 -16.85 5.33 15.46
CA LEU A 28 -17.16 6.39 14.50
C LEU A 28 -17.92 5.84 13.28
N LYS A 29 -17.57 4.64 12.80
CA LYS A 29 -18.34 3.94 11.76
C LYS A 29 -19.78 3.65 12.19
N TRP A 30 -19.97 3.11 13.40
CA TRP A 30 -21.32 2.85 13.93
C TRP A 30 -22.16 4.12 14.08
N LEU A 31 -21.51 5.24 14.39
CA LEU A 31 -22.16 6.55 14.45
C LEU A 31 -22.33 7.22 13.08
N HIS A 32 -21.92 6.56 11.99
CA HIS A 32 -21.90 7.11 10.63
C HIS A 32 -21.09 8.42 10.51
N LEU A 33 -20.11 8.61 11.38
CA LEU A 33 -19.22 9.77 11.40
C LEU A 33 -17.92 9.54 10.61
N GLN A 34 -17.72 8.33 10.09
CA GLN A 34 -16.62 7.99 9.19
C GLN A 34 -17.14 7.20 7.99
N LYS A 35 -16.58 7.49 6.82
CA LYS A 35 -16.83 6.69 5.61
C LYS A 35 -16.23 5.29 5.76
N GLU A 36 -16.83 4.32 5.07
CA GLU A 36 -16.26 2.98 4.99
C GLU A 36 -14.92 3.02 4.24
N PRO A 37 -13.85 2.35 4.73
CA PRO A 37 -12.49 2.47 4.17
C PRO A 37 -12.37 2.13 2.70
N LEU A 38 -13.16 1.17 2.20
CA LEU A 38 -13.18 0.82 0.78
C LEU A 38 -13.76 1.94 -0.07
N LEU A 39 -14.88 2.53 0.39
CA LEU A 39 -15.51 3.65 -0.27
C LEU A 39 -14.60 4.88 -0.24
N GLN A 40 -13.98 5.16 0.91
CA GLN A 40 -13.01 6.25 1.03
C GLN A 40 -11.83 6.05 0.07
N MET A 41 -11.30 4.83 -0.06
CA MET A 41 -10.21 4.54 -1.00
C MET A 41 -10.63 4.74 -2.45
N GLU A 42 -11.85 4.32 -2.82
CA GLU A 42 -12.41 4.58 -4.15
C GLU A 42 -12.51 6.07 -4.43
N GLU A 43 -13.14 6.82 -3.54
CA GLU A 43 -13.35 8.26 -3.69
C GLU A 43 -12.01 9.00 -3.77
N SER A 44 -11.08 8.75 -2.85
CA SER A 44 -9.74 9.37 -2.89
C SER A 44 -9.03 9.12 -4.22
N ALA A 45 -9.05 7.88 -4.72
CA ALA A 45 -8.39 7.53 -5.97
C ALA A 45 -9.11 8.16 -7.19
N ALA A 46 -10.44 8.15 -7.22
CA ALA A 46 -11.22 8.75 -8.29
C ALA A 46 -11.07 10.28 -8.34
N GLU A 47 -11.09 10.93 -7.17
CA GLU A 47 -10.88 12.38 -7.06
C GLU A 47 -9.45 12.77 -7.45
N TYR A 48 -8.44 12.02 -7.01
CA TYR A 48 -7.04 12.23 -7.43
C TYR A 48 -6.87 12.11 -8.95
N LEU A 49 -7.52 11.12 -9.57
CA LEU A 49 -7.49 10.93 -11.04
C LEU A 49 -8.37 11.97 -11.77
N GLY A 50 -9.25 12.67 -11.08
CA GLY A 50 -10.17 13.67 -11.64
C GLY A 50 -11.34 13.08 -12.44
N LYS A 51 -11.62 11.77 -12.29
CA LYS A 51 -12.71 11.09 -13.00
C LYS A 51 -13.08 9.76 -12.33
N GLU A 52 -14.33 9.36 -12.53
CA GLU A 52 -14.79 8.02 -12.16
C GLU A 52 -14.34 6.99 -13.20
N GLU A 53 -13.82 5.87 -12.71
CA GLU A 53 -13.26 4.80 -13.54
C GLU A 53 -13.99 3.47 -13.26
N ASP A 54 -14.55 2.84 -14.30
CA ASP A 54 -15.27 1.57 -14.17
C ASP A 54 -14.39 0.45 -13.60
N TRP A 55 -13.10 0.45 -13.93
CA TRP A 55 -12.15 -0.56 -13.45
C TRP A 55 -11.87 -0.41 -11.95
N LEU A 56 -11.89 0.82 -11.43
CA LEU A 56 -11.71 1.11 -10.00
C LEU A 56 -12.89 0.54 -9.20
N ARG A 57 -14.11 0.74 -9.70
CA ARG A 57 -15.35 0.15 -9.13
C ARG A 57 -15.30 -1.37 -9.12
N ARG A 58 -14.85 -1.99 -10.22
CA ARG A 58 -14.71 -3.45 -10.29
C ARG A 58 -13.65 -3.96 -9.31
N PHE A 59 -12.58 -3.20 -9.08
CA PHE A 59 -11.54 -3.57 -8.12
C PHE A 59 -12.09 -3.70 -6.70
N ILE A 60 -12.80 -2.68 -6.21
CA ILE A 60 -13.30 -2.66 -4.84
C ILE A 60 -14.45 -3.65 -4.57
N GLN A 61 -15.13 -4.12 -5.62
CA GLN A 61 -16.23 -5.08 -5.51
C GLN A 61 -15.74 -6.53 -5.38
N GLN A 62 -14.43 -6.76 -5.50
CA GLN A 62 -13.85 -8.10 -5.32
C GLN A 62 -13.96 -8.54 -3.84
N PRO A 63 -14.40 -9.79 -3.59
CA PRO A 63 -14.76 -10.25 -2.25
C PRO A 63 -13.57 -10.33 -1.28
N ASP A 64 -12.36 -10.40 -1.79
CA ASP A 64 -11.10 -10.50 -1.05
C ASP A 64 -10.41 -9.14 -0.83
N ILE A 65 -10.97 -8.05 -1.34
CA ILE A 65 -10.44 -6.70 -1.18
C ILE A 65 -11.05 -6.03 0.05
N ALA A 66 -10.19 -5.56 0.95
CA ALA A 66 -10.59 -4.88 2.18
C ALA A 66 -9.58 -3.78 2.58
N GLY A 67 -10.07 -2.77 3.30
CA GLY A 67 -9.26 -1.65 3.78
C GLY A 67 -8.94 -0.61 2.70
N ASN A 68 -8.03 0.31 3.01
CA ASN A 68 -7.63 1.42 2.13
C ASN A 68 -6.18 1.33 1.63
N SER A 69 -5.46 0.25 1.95
CA SER A 69 -4.02 0.19 1.73
C SER A 69 -3.57 0.03 0.27
N ALA A 70 -4.53 -0.11 -0.65
CA ALA A 70 -4.26 -0.17 -2.08
C ALA A 70 -4.38 1.20 -2.77
N GLY A 71 -4.71 2.28 -2.05
CA GLY A 71 -4.95 3.61 -2.63
C GLY A 71 -3.82 4.11 -3.54
N LEU A 72 -2.56 4.01 -3.08
CA LEU A 72 -1.41 4.39 -3.90
C LEU A 72 -1.27 3.52 -5.15
N SER A 73 -1.48 2.21 -5.03
CA SER A 73 -1.44 1.27 -6.17
C SER A 73 -2.53 1.58 -7.20
N LEU A 74 -3.73 1.94 -6.74
CA LEU A 74 -4.85 2.32 -7.59
C LEU A 74 -4.58 3.63 -8.32
N ALA A 75 -4.08 4.66 -7.64
CA ALA A 75 -3.70 5.91 -8.31
C ALA A 75 -2.63 5.68 -9.40
N LEU A 76 -1.57 4.93 -9.09
CA LEU A 76 -0.53 4.60 -10.06
C LEU A 76 -1.08 3.78 -11.24
N SER A 77 -1.97 2.82 -10.97
CA SER A 77 -2.64 2.03 -12.02
C SER A 77 -3.49 2.90 -12.94
N GLY A 78 -4.20 3.89 -12.38
CA GLY A 78 -4.96 4.88 -13.16
C GLY A 78 -4.05 5.74 -14.04
N LEU A 79 -2.95 6.24 -13.50
CA LEU A 79 -1.96 7.01 -14.27
C LEU A 79 -1.33 6.17 -15.39
N ILE A 80 -1.09 4.87 -15.18
CA ILE A 80 -0.61 3.95 -16.22
C ILE A 80 -1.68 3.77 -17.31
N ASN A 81 -2.93 3.55 -16.93
CA ASN A 81 -4.04 3.39 -17.87
C ASN A 81 -4.28 4.66 -18.71
N GLU A 82 -4.00 5.84 -18.15
CA GLU A 82 -4.05 7.12 -18.86
C GLU A 82 -2.84 7.39 -19.77
N GLY A 83 -1.80 6.55 -19.71
CA GLY A 83 -0.54 6.79 -20.42
C GLY A 83 0.29 7.95 -19.83
N ARG A 84 0.00 8.35 -18.58
CA ARG A 84 0.75 9.39 -17.84
C ARG A 84 1.93 8.82 -17.06
N LEU A 85 1.96 7.51 -16.86
CA LEU A 85 3.05 6.76 -16.23
C LEU A 85 3.34 5.50 -17.05
N GLU A 86 4.60 5.27 -17.40
CA GLU A 86 5.05 3.97 -17.89
C GLU A 86 5.65 3.15 -16.74
N ASN A 87 5.35 1.86 -16.68
CA ASN A 87 6.03 0.93 -15.79
C ASN A 87 6.36 -0.36 -16.55
N ARG A 88 7.63 -0.79 -16.47
CA ARG A 88 8.12 -2.00 -17.14
C ARG A 88 8.61 -3.06 -16.17
N LEU A 89 8.47 -2.81 -14.87
CA LEU A 89 9.01 -3.65 -13.81
C LEU A 89 7.92 -4.16 -12.88
N PRO A 90 8.05 -5.39 -12.36
CA PRO A 90 7.18 -5.87 -11.28
C PRO A 90 7.59 -5.16 -9.99
N ILE A 91 6.80 -4.15 -9.58
CA ILE A 91 7.02 -3.36 -8.36
C ILE A 91 5.85 -3.61 -7.40
N ALA A 92 6.16 -3.95 -6.15
CA ALA A 92 5.14 -4.03 -5.11
C ALA A 92 4.83 -2.62 -4.59
N VAL A 93 3.56 -2.34 -4.25
CA VAL A 93 3.14 -1.01 -3.77
C VAL A 93 2.11 -1.17 -2.66
N THR A 94 2.26 -0.41 -1.58
CA THR A 94 1.22 -0.24 -0.56
C THR A 94 1.16 1.21 -0.11
N GLY A 95 -0.03 1.68 0.25
CA GLY A 95 -0.23 3.03 0.77
C GLY A 95 -1.70 3.44 0.67
N ALA A 96 -2.20 4.12 1.68
CA ALA A 96 -3.45 4.87 1.55
C ALA A 96 -3.15 6.22 0.91
N ILE A 97 -4.12 6.82 0.21
CA ILE A 97 -4.00 8.18 -0.31
C ILE A 97 -5.23 9.01 0.02
N ASN A 98 -5.07 10.33 0.03
CA ASN A 98 -6.18 11.27 -0.04
C ASN A 98 -6.40 11.78 -1.47
N GLU A 99 -7.42 12.61 -1.65
CA GLU A 99 -7.80 13.25 -2.91
C GLU A 99 -6.70 14.14 -3.52
N HIS A 100 -5.77 14.61 -2.69
CA HIS A 100 -4.64 15.43 -3.11
C HIS A 100 -3.41 14.60 -3.52
N GLY A 101 -3.42 13.29 -3.28
CA GLY A 101 -2.30 12.41 -3.58
C GLY A 101 -1.27 12.27 -2.46
N GLU A 102 -1.55 12.78 -1.25
CA GLU A 102 -0.71 12.53 -0.08
C GLU A 102 -0.82 11.06 0.32
N VAL A 103 0.33 10.42 0.59
CA VAL A 103 0.43 9.00 0.93
C VAL A 103 0.52 8.84 2.43
N SER A 104 -0.37 8.04 3.01
CA SER A 104 -0.46 7.85 4.46
C SER A 104 -0.09 6.44 4.91
N TYR A 105 0.29 6.33 6.20
CA TYR A 105 0.61 5.08 6.88
C TYR A 105 -0.40 3.96 6.60
N VAL A 106 0.14 2.75 6.50
CA VAL A 106 -0.64 1.51 6.45
C VAL A 106 -0.14 0.53 7.50
N GLY A 107 -1.08 -0.20 8.11
CA GLY A 107 -0.75 -1.28 9.04
C GLY A 107 -0.23 -2.54 8.35
N LEU A 108 0.26 -3.47 9.18
CA LEU A 108 0.76 -4.79 8.79
C LEU A 108 1.91 -4.71 7.78
N ILE A 109 2.81 -3.72 7.94
CA ILE A 109 3.90 -3.52 6.99
C ILE A 109 4.92 -4.67 7.01
N LYS A 110 5.12 -5.29 8.18
CA LYS A 110 6.00 -6.48 8.32
C LYS A 110 5.53 -7.64 7.46
N GLU A 111 4.23 -7.91 7.46
CA GLU A 111 3.63 -8.96 6.63
C GLU A 111 3.75 -8.61 5.15
N LYS A 112 3.47 -7.36 4.77
CA LYS A 112 3.55 -6.89 3.38
C LYS A 112 4.95 -6.98 2.80
N ILE A 113 5.96 -6.54 3.54
CA ILE A 113 7.37 -6.67 3.13
C ILE A 113 7.72 -8.14 2.91
N ARG A 114 7.39 -9.03 3.86
CA ARG A 114 7.68 -10.46 3.76
C ARG A 114 6.96 -11.15 2.60
N ILE A 115 5.73 -10.76 2.32
CA ILE A 115 4.96 -11.27 1.17
C ILE A 115 5.63 -10.82 -0.13
N ALA A 116 6.03 -9.55 -0.23
CA ALA A 116 6.72 -9.03 -1.41
C ALA A 116 8.06 -9.73 -1.65
N GLU A 117 8.88 -9.92 -0.60
CA GLU A 117 10.12 -10.68 -0.66
C GLU A 117 9.90 -12.14 -1.10
N LYS A 118 8.86 -12.80 -0.58
CA LYS A 118 8.54 -14.19 -0.95
C LYS A 118 8.01 -14.32 -2.37
N ALA A 119 7.26 -13.32 -2.85
CA ALA A 119 6.77 -13.27 -4.22
C ALA A 119 7.87 -12.91 -5.25
N GLY A 120 9.06 -12.56 -4.80
CA GLY A 120 10.21 -12.28 -5.66
C GLY A 120 10.21 -10.88 -6.27
N PHE A 121 9.47 -9.93 -5.67
CA PHE A 121 9.60 -8.53 -6.05
C PHE A 121 10.99 -8.00 -5.68
N SER A 122 11.61 -7.27 -6.59
CA SER A 122 12.90 -6.62 -6.33
C SER A 122 12.74 -5.31 -5.55
N CYS A 123 11.59 -4.65 -5.69
CA CYS A 123 11.30 -3.34 -5.11
C CYS A 123 9.88 -3.29 -4.52
N LEU A 124 9.73 -2.56 -3.41
CA LEU A 124 8.48 -2.25 -2.74
C LEU A 124 8.41 -0.74 -2.42
N ILE A 125 7.36 -0.08 -2.91
CA ILE A 125 7.03 1.30 -2.56
C ILE A 125 6.10 1.31 -1.34
N ILE A 126 6.45 2.09 -0.31
CA ILE A 126 5.71 2.23 0.95
C ILE A 126 5.46 3.70 1.31
N PRO A 127 4.54 4.01 2.25
CA PRO A 127 4.42 5.35 2.81
C PRO A 127 5.69 5.76 3.57
N SER A 128 6.12 7.01 3.48
CA SER A 128 7.23 7.56 4.29
C SER A 128 7.02 7.40 5.79
N GLU A 129 5.76 7.45 6.26
CA GLU A 129 5.41 7.19 7.65
C GLU A 129 5.73 5.75 8.11
N ASN A 130 5.87 4.80 7.18
CA ASN A 130 6.26 3.41 7.46
C ASN A 130 7.78 3.19 7.38
N ALA A 131 8.58 4.17 6.97
CA ALA A 131 10.00 3.98 6.66
C ALA A 131 10.84 3.50 7.86
N GLU A 132 10.63 4.07 9.05
CA GLU A 132 11.35 3.66 10.27
C GLU A 132 11.02 2.21 10.66
N GLU A 133 9.74 1.84 10.63
CA GLU A 133 9.26 0.48 10.89
C GLU A 133 9.84 -0.51 9.86
N ALA A 134 9.81 -0.16 8.58
CA ALA A 134 10.36 -0.95 7.49
C ALA A 134 11.87 -1.16 7.62
N ALA A 135 12.63 -0.11 7.98
CA ALA A 135 14.07 -0.21 8.20
C ALA A 135 14.42 -1.13 9.38
N ALA A 136 13.63 -1.12 10.45
CA ALA A 136 13.79 -2.06 11.56
C ALA A 136 13.53 -3.50 11.11
N ILE A 137 12.47 -3.73 10.31
CA ILE A 137 12.14 -5.05 9.77
C ILE A 137 13.24 -5.57 8.82
N GLN A 138 13.80 -4.73 7.96
CA GLN A 138 14.88 -5.10 7.04
C GLN A 138 16.18 -5.51 7.77
N LYS A 139 16.44 -4.98 8.97
CA LYS A 139 17.61 -5.41 9.78
C LYS A 139 17.47 -6.84 10.29
N GLU A 140 16.24 -7.32 10.46
CA GLU A 140 15.92 -8.69 10.88
C GLU A 140 15.81 -9.68 9.70
N SER A 141 15.65 -9.17 8.46
CA SER A 141 15.40 -10.00 7.28
C SER A 141 16.70 -10.46 6.61
N SER A 142 16.75 -11.74 6.22
CA SER A 142 17.87 -12.31 5.46
C SER A 142 17.75 -12.12 3.95
N ARG A 143 16.54 -11.81 3.46
CA ARG A 143 16.28 -11.42 2.07
C ARG A 143 16.02 -9.92 2.08
N LYS A 144 16.60 -9.20 1.12
CA LYS A 144 16.40 -7.76 1.03
C LYS A 144 15.66 -7.46 -0.26
N ILE A 145 14.41 -7.04 -0.11
CA ILE A 145 13.72 -6.25 -1.11
C ILE A 145 14.16 -4.79 -0.94
N GLU A 146 14.35 -4.10 -2.04
CA GLU A 146 14.58 -2.65 -2.01
C GLU A 146 13.29 -1.96 -1.57
N ILE A 147 13.40 -1.03 -0.62
CA ILE A 147 12.27 -0.28 -0.11
C ILE A 147 12.46 1.17 -0.51
N ILE A 148 11.47 1.70 -1.24
CA ILE A 148 11.40 3.12 -1.60
C ILE A 148 10.21 3.69 -0.85
N ASP A 149 10.41 4.77 -0.11
CA ASP A 149 9.33 5.46 0.54
C ASP A 149 8.83 6.66 -0.28
N ALA A 150 7.53 6.94 -0.15
CA ALA A 150 6.87 8.06 -0.80
C ALA A 150 5.85 8.70 0.16
N SER A 151 5.86 10.02 0.21
CA SER A 151 4.90 10.85 0.93
C SER A 151 3.81 11.40 0.03
N HIS A 152 4.02 11.34 -1.29
CA HIS A 152 3.07 11.79 -2.31
C HIS A 152 3.10 10.87 -3.54
N VAL A 153 1.98 10.75 -4.26
CA VAL A 153 1.88 9.92 -5.49
C VAL A 153 2.95 10.32 -6.51
N ASP A 154 3.22 11.61 -6.68
CA ASP A 154 4.25 12.12 -7.60
C ASP A 154 5.66 11.63 -7.25
N GLU A 155 5.97 11.37 -5.99
CA GLU A 155 7.25 10.79 -5.57
C GLU A 155 7.34 9.33 -5.99
N ALA A 156 6.24 8.58 -5.84
CA ALA A 156 6.16 7.21 -6.34
C ALA A 156 6.26 7.14 -7.88
N VAL A 157 5.66 8.10 -8.61
CA VAL A 157 5.78 8.24 -10.07
C VAL A 157 7.25 8.46 -10.45
N LYS A 158 7.94 9.40 -9.80
CA LYS A 158 9.37 9.66 -10.04
C LYS A 158 10.23 8.44 -9.71
N ALA A 159 9.93 7.73 -8.63
CA ALA A 159 10.63 6.50 -8.27
C ALA A 159 10.50 5.44 -9.36
N ILE A 160 9.29 5.18 -9.87
CA ILE A 160 9.08 4.23 -10.97
C ILE A 160 9.82 4.66 -12.24
N GLY A 161 9.85 5.97 -12.54
CA GLY A 161 10.63 6.52 -13.65
C GLY A 161 12.11 6.15 -13.57
N ARG A 162 12.75 6.42 -12.42
CA ARG A 162 14.16 6.06 -12.17
C ARG A 162 14.42 4.56 -12.26
N LEU A 163 13.52 3.75 -11.68
CA LEU A 163 13.61 2.30 -11.76
C LEU A 163 13.58 1.79 -13.21
N ASN A 164 12.72 2.36 -14.06
CA ASN A 164 12.65 1.98 -15.48
C ASN A 164 13.95 2.32 -16.24
N GLU A 165 14.67 3.36 -15.82
CA GLU A 165 15.95 3.78 -16.40
C GLU A 165 17.13 2.91 -15.91
N GLY A 166 16.89 2.04 -14.93
CA GLY A 166 17.92 1.22 -14.28
C GLY A 166 18.73 2.00 -13.25
N GLU A 167 18.25 3.18 -12.84
CA GLU A 167 18.82 3.97 -11.76
C GLU A 167 18.22 3.46 -10.44
N LEU A 168 19.02 2.64 -9.76
CA LEU A 168 18.79 2.24 -8.37
C LEU A 168 19.67 3.13 -7.50
N ASP A 169 19.06 3.88 -6.57
CA ASP A 169 19.79 4.72 -5.59
C ASP A 169 20.52 3.86 -4.55
#